data_AF-A0A0C9X0E3-F1
#
_entry.id   AF-A0A0C9X0E3-F1
#
_cell.length_a   1.000
_cell.length_b   1.000
_cell.length_c   1.000
_cell.angle_alpha   90.00
_cell.angle_beta   90.00
_cell.angle_gamma   90.00
#
_symmetry.space_group_name_H-M   'P 1'
#
loop_
_entity.id
_entity.type
_entity.pdbx_description
1 polymer ?
#
loop_
_entity_poly.entity_id
_entity_poly.type
_entity_poly.pdbx_seq_one_letter_code
_entity_poly.pdbx_strand_id
1 'polypeptide(L)'
;MPHNTTTVNGRHVQDPDGWHITFCYKDKAQVASEKHTACHGYMPSKTDYMLVKATNTGEKPDATLKGIKVVKEVWPPFEDLEEGYGHFPG
;
A
#
# COMPACT_ATOMS: atom_id res chain seq x y z
N MET A 1 -6.13 7.11 2.61
CA MET A 1 -6.76 8.28 1.93
C MET A 1 -6.13 8.46 0.56
N PRO A 2 -6.91 8.80 -0.50
CA PRO A 2 -6.38 9.03 -1.84
C PRO A 2 -5.30 10.11 -1.89
N HIS A 3 -4.21 9.85 -2.61
CA HIS A 3 -3.14 10.80 -2.92
C HIS A 3 -2.67 10.64 -4.38
N ASN A 4 -2.01 11.66 -4.93
CA ASN A 4 -1.50 11.66 -6.30
C ASN A 4 0.03 11.82 -6.37
N THR A 5 0.72 11.51 -5.27
CA THR A 5 2.19 11.57 -5.20
C THR A 5 2.77 10.22 -4.82
N THR A 6 4.00 9.98 -5.26
CA THR A 6 4.81 8.80 -4.96
C THR A 6 6.22 9.22 -4.56
N THR A 7 7.03 8.29 -4.06
CA THR A 7 8.42 8.55 -3.67
C THR A 7 9.39 7.90 -4.65
N VAL A 8 10.16 8.72 -5.37
CA VAL A 8 11.24 8.28 -6.26
C VAL A 8 12.55 8.85 -5.75
N ASN A 9 13.55 8.00 -5.51
CA ASN A 9 14.86 8.40 -4.96
C ASN A 9 14.75 9.29 -3.70
N GLY A 10 13.80 8.97 -2.80
CA GLY A 10 13.56 9.71 -1.56
C GLY A 10 12.90 11.08 -1.74
N ARG A 11 12.46 11.45 -2.95
CA ARG A 11 11.70 12.69 -3.22
C ARG A 11 10.25 12.38 -3.54
N HIS A 12 9.34 13.19 -3.01
CA HIS A 12 7.93 13.15 -3.39
C HIS A 12 7.76 13.79 -4.76
N VAL A 13 7.20 13.04 -5.70
CA VAL A 13 6.89 13.49 -7.06
C VAL A 13 5.44 13.13 -7.39
N GLN A 14 4.87 13.78 -8.40
CA GLN A 14 3.55 13.38 -8.91
C GLN A 14 3.62 11.95 -9.43
N ASP A 15 2.66 11.13 -9.06
CA ASP A 15 2.57 9.77 -9.55
C ASP A 15 2.15 9.78 -11.03
N PRO A 16 2.87 9.09 -11.93
CA PRO A 16 2.57 9.09 -13.36
C PRO A 16 1.21 8.46 -13.68
N ASP A 17 0.69 7.58 -12.83
CA ASP A 17 -0.61 6.94 -12.99
C ASP A 17 -1.74 7.72 -12.26
N GLY A 18 -1.41 8.81 -11.55
CA GLY A 18 -2.38 9.76 -10.98
C GLY A 18 -2.87 9.44 -9.56
N TRP A 19 -4.15 9.70 -9.30
CA TRP A 19 -4.77 9.52 -7.98
C TRP A 19 -4.86 8.04 -7.61
N HIS A 20 -4.44 7.70 -6.40
CA HIS A 20 -4.47 6.33 -5.91
C HIS A 20 -4.62 6.25 -4.39
N ILE A 21 -5.04 5.08 -3.92
CA ILE A 21 -4.87 4.63 -2.53
C ILE A 21 -3.73 3.62 -2.47
N THR A 22 -2.91 3.70 -1.42
CA THR A 22 -2.01 2.61 -1.04
C THR A 22 -2.61 1.85 0.12
N PHE A 23 -2.69 0.53 0.02
CA PHE A 23 -3.05 -0.36 1.13
C PHE A 23 -2.12 -1.57 1.14
N CYS A 24 -1.95 -2.15 2.33
CA CYS A 24 -1.20 -3.39 2.50
C CYS A 24 -2.15 -4.45 3.02
N TYR A 25 -1.94 -5.70 2.61
CA TYR A 25 -2.73 -6.83 3.10
C TYR A 25 -1.83 -8.04 3.39
N LYS A 26 -2.38 -8.97 4.16
CA LYS A 26 -1.82 -10.28 4.42
C LYS A 26 -2.89 -11.35 4.31
N ASP A 27 -2.59 -12.45 3.64
CA ASP A 27 -3.32 -13.70 3.81
C ASP A 27 -2.71 -14.56 4.95
N LYS A 28 -3.29 -15.74 5.21
CA LYS A 28 -2.83 -16.64 6.28
C LYS A 28 -1.37 -17.11 6.08
N ALA A 29 -0.93 -17.33 4.85
CA ALA A 29 0.44 -17.76 4.56
C ALA A 29 1.43 -16.61 4.76
N GLN A 30 1.03 -15.40 4.38
CA GLN A 30 1.81 -14.18 4.57
C GLN A 30 1.96 -13.81 6.05
N VAL A 31 0.92 -14.02 6.87
CA VAL A 31 1.02 -13.90 8.33
C VAL A 31 2.04 -14.90 8.89
N ALA A 32 1.97 -16.18 8.49
CA ALA A 32 2.89 -17.20 8.99
C ALA A 32 4.35 -17.00 8.56
N SER A 33 4.58 -16.21 7.50
CA SER A 33 5.91 -15.95 6.95
C SER A 33 6.41 -14.52 7.16
N GLU A 34 5.70 -13.72 7.96
CA GLU A 34 6.05 -12.32 8.30
C GLU A 34 6.27 -11.45 7.05
N LYS A 35 5.36 -11.60 6.08
CA LYS A 35 5.36 -10.85 4.83
C LYS A 35 4.04 -10.12 4.63
N HIS A 36 4.08 -9.10 3.78
CA HIS A 36 2.90 -8.41 3.29
C HIS A 36 3.03 -8.08 1.80
N THR A 37 1.89 -7.79 1.17
CA THR A 37 1.83 -7.21 -0.17
C THR A 37 1.30 -5.79 -0.07
N ALA A 38 2.04 -4.83 -0.66
CA ALA A 38 1.55 -3.47 -0.84
C ALA A 38 0.95 -3.30 -2.24
N CYS A 39 -0.23 -2.67 -2.29
CA CYS A 39 -1.02 -2.43 -3.49
C CYS A 39 -1.28 -0.94 -3.70
N HIS A 40 -1.33 -0.53 -4.96
CA HIS A 40 -1.89 0.75 -5.39
C HIS A 40 -3.19 0.50 -6.14
N GLY A 41 -4.28 1.11 -5.67
CA GLY A 41 -5.54 1.19 -6.41
C GLY A 41 -5.71 2.58 -6.98
N TYR A 42 -5.70 2.70 -8.31
CA TYR A 42 -5.81 3.96 -9.03
C TYR A 42 -7.26 4.34 -9.31
N MET A 43 -7.53 5.64 -9.25
CA MET A 43 -8.84 6.26 -9.38
C MET A 43 -8.77 7.46 -10.32
N PRO A 44 -9.87 7.85 -10.98
CA PRO A 44 -9.91 9.02 -11.84
C PRO A 44 -9.64 10.33 -11.10
N SER A 45 -10.06 10.43 -9.83
CA SER A 45 -9.91 11.64 -9.01
C SER A 45 -9.87 11.34 -7.51
N LYS A 46 -9.64 12.37 -6.68
CA LYS A 46 -9.65 12.26 -5.21
C LYS A 46 -11.01 11.85 -4.63
N THR A 47 -12.10 12.16 -5.34
CA THR A 47 -13.48 12.00 -4.85
C THR A 47 -14.26 10.90 -5.58
N ASP A 48 -13.66 10.31 -6.62
CA ASP A 48 -14.24 9.21 -7.37
C ASP A 48 -13.54 7.91 -6.97
N TYR A 49 -14.24 7.06 -6.23
CA TYR A 49 -13.68 5.81 -5.68
C TYR A 49 -13.80 4.62 -6.64
N MET A 50 -14.10 4.86 -7.93
CA MET A 50 -14.05 3.82 -8.96
C MET A 50 -12.61 3.40 -9.24
N LEU A 51 -12.31 2.12 -8.99
CA LEU A 51 -11.01 1.54 -9.29
C LEU A 51 -10.84 1.34 -10.80
N VAL A 52 -9.87 2.00 -11.41
CA VAL A 52 -9.59 1.91 -12.86
C VAL A 52 -8.37 1.04 -13.19
N LYS A 53 -7.44 0.90 -12.24
CA LYS A 53 -6.23 0.10 -12.37
C LYS A 53 -5.76 -0.30 -10.98
N ALA A 54 -5.17 -1.48 -10.83
CA ALA A 54 -4.47 -1.88 -9.62
C ALA A 54 -3.08 -2.41 -9.95
N THR A 55 -2.11 -2.13 -9.09
CA THR A 55 -0.77 -2.73 -9.14
C THR A 55 -0.40 -3.24 -7.76
N ASN A 56 0.41 -4.29 -7.70
CA ASN A 56 1.02 -4.75 -6.46
C ASN A 56 2.54 -4.78 -6.63
N THR A 57 3.26 -4.69 -5.51
CA THR A 57 4.74 -4.65 -5.51
C THR A 57 5.39 -5.98 -5.15
N GLY A 58 4.63 -7.07 -5.23
CA GLY A 58 5.01 -8.39 -4.72
C GLY A 58 5.07 -8.46 -3.19
N GLU A 59 5.39 -9.64 -2.67
CA GLU A 59 5.57 -9.86 -1.24
C GLU A 59 6.87 -9.24 -0.73
N LYS A 60 6.83 -8.64 0.46
CA LYS A 60 7.99 -8.06 1.13
C LYS A 60 7.97 -8.43 2.62
N PRO A 61 9.14 -8.61 3.27
CA PRO A 61 9.20 -8.81 4.71
C PRO A 61 8.58 -7.64 5.48
N ASP A 62 7.95 -7.91 6.62
CA ASP A 62 7.35 -6.86 7.45
C ASP A 62 8.36 -5.83 7.95
N ALA A 63 9.59 -6.27 8.20
CA ALA A 63 10.72 -5.42 8.54
C ALA A 63 11.19 -4.50 7.39
N THR A 64 10.49 -4.47 6.24
CA THR A 64 10.82 -3.56 5.14
C THR A 64 10.64 -2.12 5.60
N LEU A 65 11.71 -1.34 5.49
CA LEU A 65 11.75 0.05 5.90
C LEU A 65 11.42 0.98 4.72
N LYS A 66 10.62 2.01 5.00
CA LYS A 66 10.33 3.13 4.10
C LYS A 66 11.21 4.31 4.48
N GLY A 67 11.85 4.91 3.47
CA GLY A 67 12.56 6.19 3.59
C GLY A 67 14.07 6.08 3.88
N ILE A 68 14.82 7.10 3.46
CA ILE A 68 16.28 7.20 3.67
C ILE A 68 16.62 8.08 4.89
N LYS A 69 15.76 9.06 5.22
CA LYS A 69 15.98 10.03 6.30
C LYS A 69 15.18 9.76 7.58
N VAL A 70 13.95 9.25 7.42
CA VAL A 70 13.12 8.76 8.52
C VAL A 70 12.81 7.32 8.18
N VAL A 71 13.43 6.42 8.91
CA VAL A 71 13.24 4.99 8.79
C VAL A 71 11.94 4.66 9.51
N LYS A 72 10.88 4.37 8.76
CA LYS A 72 9.62 3.86 9.31
C LYS A 72 9.32 2.50 8.69
N GLU A 73 8.83 1.55 9.47
CA GLU A 73 8.36 0.28 8.94
C GLU A 73 7.20 0.53 7.94
N VAL A 74 7.23 -0.16 6.80
CA VAL A 74 6.14 -0.12 5.81
C VAL A 74 4.89 -0.76 6.38
N TRP A 75 5.07 -1.83 7.16
CA TRP A 75 4.01 -2.48 7.90
C TRP A 75 3.98 -1.92 9.34
N PRO A 76 2.88 -1.31 9.77
CA PRO A 76 2.80 -0.76 11.12
C PRO A 76 2.57 -1.87 12.17
N PRO A 77 2.87 -1.59 13.45
CA PRO A 77 2.56 -2.50 14.56
C PRO A 77 1.04 -2.72 14.67
N PHE A 78 0.65 -3.82 15.30
CA PHE A 78 -0.76 -4.26 15.37
C PHE A 78 -1.71 -3.20 15.94
N GLU A 79 -1.25 -2.44 16.94
CA GLU A 79 -1.99 -1.36 17.58
C GLU A 79 -2.35 -0.20 16.64
N ASP A 80 -1.62 -0.04 15.53
CA ASP A 80 -1.81 0.99 14.52
C ASP A 80 -2.54 0.45 13.27
N LEU A 81 -2.96 -0.82 13.27
CA LEU A 81 -3.69 -1.43 12.16
C LEU A 81 -5.19 -1.12 12.27
N GLU A 82 -5.75 -0.53 11.22
CA GLU A 82 -7.20 -0.53 11.01
C GLU A 82 -7.60 -1.77 10.21
N GLU A 83 -8.35 -2.69 10.82
CA GLU A 83 -8.86 -3.89 10.15
C GLU A 83 -10.02 -3.54 9.20
N GLY A 84 -9.87 -3.88 7.92
CA GLY A 84 -10.93 -3.81 6.92
C GLY A 84 -11.31 -5.21 6.43
N TYR A 85 -12.62 -5.49 6.32
CA TYR A 85 -13.13 -6.76 5.82
C TYR A 85 -13.51 -6.65 4.33
N GLY A 86 -13.01 -7.56 3.50
CA GLY A 86 -13.34 -7.67 2.07
C GLY A 86 -13.68 -9.11 1.68
N HIS A 87 -14.69 -9.29 0.83
CA HIS A 87 -15.00 -10.61 0.26
C HIS A 87 -14.11 -10.87 -0.95
N PHE A 88 -13.35 -11.95 -0.91
CA PHE A 88 -12.70 -12.52 -2.09
C PHE A 88 -13.62 -13.60 -2.67
N PRO A 89 -14.09 -13.51 -3.93
CA PRO A 89 -14.70 -14.66 -4.58
C PRO A 89 -13.65 -15.77 -4.67
N GLY A 90 -14.01 -16.96 -4.18
CA GLY A 90 -13.17 -18.16 -4.23
C GLY A 90 -13.10 -18.80 -5.60
#